data_AF-A0A661CMH9-F1
#
_entry.id   AF-A0A661CMH9-F1
#
_cell.length_a   1.000
_cell.length_b   1.000
_cell.length_c   1.000
_cell.angle_alpha   90.00
_cell.angle_beta   90.00
_cell.angle_gamma   90.00
#
_symmetry.space_group_name_H-M   'P 1'
#
loop_
_entity.id
_entity.type
_entity.pdbx_description
1 polymer ?
#
loop_
_entity_poly.entity_id
_entity_poly.type
_entity_poly.pdbx_seq_one_letter_code
_entity_poly.pdbx_strand_id
1 'polypeptide(L)'
;MNNQQSTALQHSIEHWADMLKPENWQGVEEPRAMFCACCKAFECEGCPICQYTGQDDCEGTPFYDARTAWLRKEQDDFKQYGGSMVSLMVHILKEGRKC
;
A
#
# COMPACT_ATOMS: atom_id res chain seq x y z
N MET A 1 15.30 0.62 -9.40
CA MET A 1 14.51 1.44 -8.44
C MET A 1 15.47 2.30 -7.65
N ASN A 2 15.15 3.56 -7.35
CA ASN A 2 16.06 4.42 -6.58
C ASN A 2 15.93 4.23 -5.06
N ASN A 3 16.86 4.78 -4.27
CA ASN A 3 16.86 4.65 -2.81
C ASN A 3 15.61 5.24 -2.16
N GLN A 4 15.11 6.38 -2.65
CA GLN A 4 13.92 7.04 -2.10
C GLN A 4 12.67 6.18 -2.32
N GLN A 5 12.53 5.56 -3.50
CA GLN A 5 11.44 4.64 -3.81
C GLN A 5 11.49 3.40 -2.91
N SER A 6 12.68 2.81 -2.73
CA SER A 6 12.87 1.64 -1.87
C SER A 6 12.48 1.94 -0.41
N THR A 7 12.92 3.10 0.13
CA THR A 7 12.59 3.54 1.49
C THR A 7 11.10 3.82 1.65
N ALA A 8 10.48 4.55 0.71
CA ALA A 8 9.06 4.85 0.76
C ALA A 8 8.21 3.57 0.69
N LEU A 9 8.61 2.60 -0.13
CA LEU A 9 7.95 1.31 -0.26
C LEU A 9 8.08 0.48 1.03
N GLN A 10 9.27 0.45 1.64
CA GLN A 10 9.52 -0.21 2.92
C GLN A 10 8.62 0.37 4.04
N HIS A 11 8.57 1.69 4.19
CA HIS A 11 7.70 2.34 5.17
C HIS A 11 6.20 2.10 4.88
N SER A 12 5.81 2.05 3.61
CA SER A 12 4.42 1.73 3.23
C SER A 12 4.06 0.29 3.58
N ILE A 13 4.99 -0.66 3.39
CA ILE A 13 4.82 -2.07 3.80
C ILE A 13 4.63 -2.17 5.31
N GLU A 14 5.48 -1.50 6.09
CA GLU A 14 5.41 -1.50 7.56
C GLU A 14 4.09 -0.92 8.06
N HIS A 15 3.65 0.19 7.48
CA HIS A 15 2.38 0.82 7.81
C HIS A 15 1.19 -0.09 7.51
N TRP A 16 1.13 -0.69 6.32
CA TRP A 16 0.06 -1.64 5.97
C TRP A 16 0.06 -2.88 6.87
N ALA A 17 1.25 -3.42 7.19
CA ALA A 17 1.36 -4.54 8.10
C ALA A 17 0.87 -4.20 9.52
N ASP A 18 1.09 -2.97 9.98
CA ASP A 18 0.57 -2.49 11.26
C ASP A 18 -0.95 -2.35 11.24
N MET A 19 -1.53 -1.74 10.20
CA MET A 19 -2.99 -1.61 10.05
C MET A 19 -3.72 -2.96 10.02
N LEU A 20 -3.06 -4.01 9.55
CA LEU A 20 -3.63 -5.36 9.46
C LEU A 20 -3.66 -6.12 10.80
N LYS A 21 -3.00 -5.60 11.85
CA LYS A 21 -3.04 -6.22 13.17
C LYS A 21 -4.46 -6.19 13.74
N PRO A 22 -4.94 -7.27 14.39
CA PRO A 22 -6.30 -7.33 14.94
C PRO A 22 -6.65 -6.14 15.85
N GLU A 23 -5.71 -5.67 16.67
CA GLU A 23 -5.85 -4.54 17.58
C GLU A 23 -6.00 -3.18 16.89
N ASN A 24 -5.65 -3.07 15.61
CA ASN A 24 -5.70 -1.85 14.83
C ASN A 24 -6.91 -1.77 13.88
N TRP A 25 -7.73 -2.82 13.81
CA TRP A 25 -8.94 -2.84 12.98
C TRP A 25 -9.93 -1.75 13.40
N GLN A 26 -10.36 -0.91 12.45
CA GLN A 26 -11.20 0.28 12.72
C GLN A 26 -10.61 1.18 13.82
N GLY A 27 -9.29 1.19 13.98
CA GLY A 27 -8.57 2.05 14.91
C GLY A 27 -8.58 3.52 14.48
N VAL A 28 -7.51 4.23 14.82
CA VAL A 28 -7.43 5.70 14.63
C VAL A 28 -7.26 6.10 13.15
N GLU A 29 -6.75 5.19 12.30
CA GLU A 29 -6.37 5.51 10.92
C GLU A 29 -7.17 4.72 9.89
N GLU A 30 -7.75 5.43 8.92
CA GLU A 30 -8.34 4.89 7.69
C GLU A 30 -7.23 4.70 6.64
N PRO A 31 -7.26 3.65 5.80
CA PRO A 31 -6.32 3.48 4.68
C PRO A 31 -6.53 4.58 3.62
N ARG A 32 -5.88 5.73 3.84
CA ARG A 32 -5.91 6.90 2.94
C ARG A 32 -4.53 7.16 2.36
N ALA A 33 -4.50 7.74 1.16
CA ALA A 33 -3.26 8.12 0.47
C ALA A 33 -2.35 8.99 1.34
N MET A 34 -2.91 9.87 2.17
CA MET A 34 -2.13 10.73 3.07
C MET A 34 -1.31 9.98 4.13
N PHE A 35 -1.59 8.70 4.39
CA PHE A 35 -0.81 7.86 5.32
C PHE A 35 0.19 6.96 4.59
N CYS A 36 0.06 6.79 3.27
CA CYS A 36 1.00 6.03 2.45
C CYS A 36 2.31 6.79 2.25
N ALA A 37 3.44 6.19 2.59
CA ALA A 37 4.75 6.82 2.43
C ALA A 37 5.13 7.02 0.95
N CYS A 38 4.67 6.15 0.04
CA CYS A 38 4.82 6.38 -1.39
C CYS A 38 4.07 7.62 -1.86
N CYS A 39 2.81 7.81 -1.45
CA CYS A 39 2.03 9.00 -1.83
C CYS A 39 2.62 10.28 -1.22
N LYS A 40 3.15 10.23 0.01
CA LYS A 40 3.86 11.38 0.61
C LYS A 40 5.12 11.78 -0.15
N ALA A 41 5.80 10.82 -0.77
CA ALA A 41 7.09 11.04 -1.43
C ALA A 41 6.97 11.39 -2.91
N PHE A 42 5.94 10.88 -3.60
CA PHE A 42 5.84 10.90 -5.06
C PHE A 42 4.46 11.30 -5.58
N GLU A 43 3.45 11.47 -4.72
CA GLU A 43 2.04 11.50 -5.13
C GLU A 43 1.70 10.26 -5.99
N CYS A 44 1.66 10.41 -7.32
CA CYS A 44 1.58 9.30 -8.28
C CYS A 44 2.78 9.29 -9.27
N GLU A 45 3.35 10.45 -9.60
CA GLU A 45 4.49 10.55 -10.52
C GLU A 45 5.79 10.06 -9.85
N GLY A 46 6.31 8.92 -10.31
CA GLY A 46 7.48 8.29 -9.71
C GLY A 46 7.15 7.33 -8.54
N CYS A 47 5.86 7.13 -8.25
CA CYS A 47 5.42 6.11 -7.31
C CYS A 47 5.81 4.71 -7.83
N PRO A 48 6.52 3.89 -7.04
CA PRO A 48 6.97 2.56 -7.49
C PRO A 48 5.81 1.60 -7.73
N ILE A 49 4.64 1.82 -7.11
CA ILE A 49 3.44 1.02 -7.36
C ILE A 49 2.88 1.34 -8.75
N CYS A 50 2.61 2.61 -9.05
CA CYS A 50 2.12 3.08 -10.35
C CYS A 50 3.07 2.70 -11.49
N GLN A 51 4.39 2.86 -11.30
CA GLN A 51 5.39 2.43 -12.29
C GLN A 51 5.36 0.93 -12.57
N TYR A 52 5.10 0.11 -11.54
CA TYR A 52 5.06 -1.34 -11.69
C TYR A 52 3.74 -1.82 -12.29
N THR A 53 2.60 -1.25 -11.88
CA THR A 53 1.27 -1.64 -12.35
C THR A 53 0.90 -1.00 -13.69
N GLY A 54 1.57 0.08 -14.08
CA GLY A 54 1.22 0.88 -15.26
C GLY A 54 -0.07 1.70 -15.08
N GLN A 55 -0.51 1.90 -13.84
CA GLN A 55 -1.71 2.69 -13.51
C GLN A 55 -1.33 4.12 -13.13
N ASP A 56 -2.21 5.07 -13.44
CA ASP A 56 -2.01 6.49 -13.14
C ASP A 56 -2.32 6.83 -11.66
N ASP A 57 -3.03 5.95 -10.96
CA ASP A 57 -3.38 6.09 -9.56
C ASP A 57 -3.47 4.71 -8.85
N CYS A 58 -4.20 4.65 -7.74
CA CYS A 58 -4.41 3.43 -6.97
C CYS A 58 -5.66 2.65 -7.39
N GLU A 59 -6.45 3.12 -8.35
CA GLU A 59 -7.64 2.43 -8.83
C GLU A 59 -7.25 1.12 -9.50
N GLY A 60 -7.92 0.02 -9.12
CA GLY A 60 -7.56 -1.32 -9.58
C GLY A 60 -6.32 -1.92 -8.92
N THR A 61 -5.71 -1.24 -7.93
CA THR A 61 -4.79 -1.88 -6.98
C THR A 61 -5.55 -2.38 -5.74
N PRO A 62 -4.99 -3.33 -4.97
CA PRO A 62 -5.59 -3.77 -3.71
C PRO A 62 -5.81 -2.65 -2.68
N PHE A 63 -5.14 -1.49 -2.83
CA PHE A 63 -5.39 -0.31 -2.01
C PHE A 63 -6.86 0.14 -2.07
N TYR A 64 -7.44 0.20 -3.27
CA TYR A 64 -8.81 0.69 -3.47
C TYR A 64 -9.84 -0.25 -2.83
N ASP A 65 -9.66 -1.55 -3.04
CA ASP A 65 -10.54 -2.58 -2.49
C ASP A 65 -10.42 -2.64 -0.95
N ALA A 66 -9.21 -2.55 -0.41
CA ALA A 66 -8.97 -2.50 1.04
C ALA A 66 -9.66 -1.28 1.67
N ARG A 67 -9.54 -0.10 1.05
CA ARG A 67 -10.23 1.10 1.54
C ARG A 67 -11.74 0.94 1.51
N THR A 68 -12.29 0.37 0.44
CA THR A 68 -13.72 0.10 0.31
C THR A 68 -14.21 -0.85 1.41
N ALA A 69 -13.50 -1.96 1.63
CA ALA A 69 -13.80 -2.91 2.70
C ALA A 69 -13.72 -2.26 4.10
N TRP A 70 -12.72 -1.39 4.33
CA TRP A 70 -12.60 -0.64 5.58
C TRP A 70 -13.82 0.28 5.80
N LEU A 71 -14.25 1.02 4.78
CA LEU A 71 -15.43 1.91 4.87
C LEU A 71 -16.74 1.14 5.11
N ARG A 72 -16.83 -0.09 4.56
CA ARG A 72 -17.97 -1.00 4.75
C ARG A 72 -17.91 -1.82 6.03
N LYS A 73 -16.80 -1.74 6.77
CA LYS A 73 -16.52 -2.53 7.98
C LYS A 73 -16.47 -4.04 7.72
N GLU A 74 -16.03 -4.42 6.53
CA GLU A 74 -15.83 -5.81 6.11
C GLU A 74 -14.42 -6.25 6.50
N GLN A 75 -14.25 -6.76 7.72
CA GLN A 75 -12.92 -7.02 8.30
C GLN A 75 -12.11 -8.06 7.51
N ASP A 76 -12.74 -9.14 7.07
CA ASP A 76 -12.06 -10.22 6.37
C ASP A 76 -11.61 -9.78 4.97
N ASP A 77 -12.46 -9.02 4.27
CA ASP A 77 -12.12 -8.40 2.99
C ASP A 77 -11.00 -7.38 3.15
N PHE A 78 -11.04 -6.54 4.19
CA PHE A 78 -9.95 -5.60 4.48
C PHE A 78 -8.62 -6.34 4.71
N LYS A 79 -8.63 -7.44 5.47
CA LYS A 79 -7.44 -8.26 5.70
C LYS A 79 -6.92 -8.89 4.41
N GLN A 80 -7.82 -9.41 3.58
CA GLN A 80 -7.47 -9.99 2.30
C GLN A 80 -6.81 -8.95 1.39
N TYR A 81 -7.47 -7.84 1.13
CA TYR A 81 -6.98 -6.81 0.21
C TYR A 81 -5.73 -6.09 0.76
N GLY A 82 -5.69 -5.79 2.05
CA GLY A 82 -4.49 -5.21 2.67
C GLY A 82 -3.31 -6.18 2.64
N GLY A 83 -3.54 -7.49 2.84
CA GLY A 83 -2.50 -8.52 2.67
C GLY A 83 -1.99 -8.62 1.23
N SER A 84 -2.90 -8.51 0.24
CA SER A 84 -2.52 -8.41 -1.18
C SER A 84 -1.69 -7.14 -1.46
N MET A 85 -2.02 -6.01 -0.82
CA MET A 85 -1.26 -4.77 -0.95
C MET A 85 0.17 -4.91 -0.40
N VAL A 86 0.33 -5.50 0.78
CA VAL A 86 1.65 -5.83 1.34
C VAL A 86 2.43 -6.74 0.40
N SER A 87 1.79 -7.78 -0.12
CA SER A 87 2.43 -8.74 -1.03
C SER A 87 2.90 -8.09 -2.33
N LEU A 88 2.09 -7.20 -2.92
CA LEU A 88 2.45 -6.41 -4.10
C LEU A 88 3.69 -5.55 -3.82
N MET A 89 3.67 -4.76 -2.74
CA MET A 89 4.79 -3.88 -2.41
C MET A 89 6.07 -4.67 -2.12
N VAL A 90 5.99 -5.80 -1.43
CA VAL A 90 7.14 -6.68 -1.18
C VAL A 90 7.69 -7.24 -2.50
N HIS A 91 6.82 -7.61 -3.44
CA HIS A 91 7.25 -8.08 -4.75
C HIS A 91 7.98 -6.99 -5.54
N ILE A 92 7.43 -5.78 -5.60
CA ILE A 92 8.06 -4.62 -6.24
C ILE A 92 9.43 -4.33 -5.62
N LEU A 93 9.52 -4.36 -4.28
CA LEU A 93 10.76 -4.11 -3.55
C LEU A 93 11.85 -5.15 -3.90
N LYS A 94 11.47 -6.41 -4.07
CA LYS A 94 12.39 -7.49 -4.44
C LYS A 94 12.86 -7.40 -5.88
N GLU A 95 11.95 -7.15 -6.83
CA GLU A 95 12.31 -7.03 -8.24
C GLU A 95 13.20 -5.80 -8.49
N GLY A 96 12.88 -4.65 -7.89
CA GLY A 96 13.67 -3.44 -8.09
C GLY A 96 15.05 -3.43 -7.42
N ARG A 97 15.40 -4.45 -6.61
CA ARG A 97 16.75 -4.68 -6.05
C ARG A 97 17.61 -5.63 -6.91
N LYS A 98 17.04 -6.29 -7.91
CA LYS A 98 17.77 -7.19 -8.83
C LYS A 98 18.42 -6.46 -10.01
N CYS A 99 18.09 -5.18 -10.21
CA CYS A 99 18.63 -4.29 -11.23
C CYS A 99 19.60 -3.29 -10.61
#